data_AF-A0A2Z2KGJ2-F1
#
_entry.id   AF-A0A2Z2KGJ2-F1
#
_cell.length_a   1.000
_cell.length_b   1.000
_cell.length_c   1.000
_cell.angle_alpha   90.00
_cell.angle_beta   90.00
_cell.angle_gamma   90.00
#
_symmetry.space_group_name_H-M   'P 1'
#
loop_
_entity.id
_entity.type
_entity.pdbx_description
1 polymer ?
#
loop_
_entity_poly.entity_id
_entity_poly.type
_entity_poly.pdbx_seq_one_letter_code
_entity_poly.pdbx_strand_id
1 'polypeptide(L)'
;MKKEPFEIQVNFTCQNCQQKIEVEFGGEPLSVVCCAQCHTTFTVMRPAIAEEILIDWENEALYQKIRAEKTLSSNSSLLALVIRVIELLTWRDKGNGQVEAIKEMRSWLIENEETPPIAELIQSDVNQRSPKRDWNR
;
A
#
# COMPACT_ATOMS: atom_id res chain seq x y z
N MET A 1 1.49 -19.82 17.89
CA MET A 1 1.18 -20.84 16.86
C MET A 1 2.49 -21.28 16.25
N LYS A 2 2.85 -22.56 16.34
CA LYS A 2 4.04 -23.10 15.66
C LYS A 2 3.68 -23.10 14.17
N LYS A 3 4.24 -22.17 13.39
CA LYS A 3 4.08 -22.16 11.92
C LYS A 3 4.75 -23.45 11.42
N GLU A 4 3.95 -24.38 10.89
CA GLU A 4 4.50 -25.52 10.14
C GLU A 4 5.38 -24.97 9.00
N PRO A 5 6.54 -25.57 8.71
CA PRO A 5 7.37 -25.09 7.63
C PRO A 5 6.61 -25.32 6.32
N PHE A 6 6.15 -24.24 5.70
CA PHE A 6 5.58 -24.28 4.36
C PHE A 6 6.57 -25.00 3.44
N GLU A 7 6.18 -26.13 2.87
CA GLU A 7 6.98 -26.83 1.87
C GLU A 7 7.06 -25.94 0.63
N ILE A 8 8.27 -25.49 0.27
CA ILE A 8 8.50 -24.67 -0.92
C ILE A 8 9.17 -25.52 -1.98
N GLN A 9 8.56 -25.63 -3.15
CA GLN A 9 9.12 -26.36 -4.28
C GLN A 9 9.73 -25.40 -5.30
N VAL A 10 10.98 -25.63 -5.68
CA VAL A 10 11.72 -24.85 -6.68
C VAL A 10 12.04 -25.74 -7.87
N ASN A 11 11.71 -25.25 -9.06
CA ASN A 11 11.91 -25.95 -10.33
C ASN A 11 12.82 -25.14 -11.25
N PHE A 12 13.89 -25.75 -11.74
CA PHE A 12 14.80 -25.13 -12.70
C PHE A 12 15.38 -26.17 -13.67
N THR A 13 15.93 -25.71 -14.79
CA THR A 13 16.58 -26.58 -15.77
C THR A 13 18.09 -26.61 -15.54
N CYS A 14 18.68 -27.81 -15.64
CA CYS A 14 20.12 -27.97 -15.57
C CYS A 14 20.78 -27.22 -16.73
N GLN A 15 21.73 -26.33 -16.43
CA GLN A 15 22.44 -25.56 -17.45
C GLN A 15 23.28 -26.45 -18.40
N ASN A 16 23.65 -27.66 -17.97
CA ASN A 16 24.57 -28.52 -18.71
C ASN A 16 23.86 -29.57 -19.59
N CYS A 17 22.74 -30.15 -19.13
CA CYS A 17 22.01 -31.19 -19.88
C CYS A 17 20.52 -30.88 -20.11
N GLN A 18 20.07 -29.69 -19.73
CA GLN A 18 18.68 -29.21 -19.87
C GLN A 18 17.61 -30.02 -19.12
N GLN A 19 18.01 -31.04 -18.37
CA GLN A 19 17.09 -31.82 -17.54
C GLN A 19 16.44 -30.94 -16.46
N LYS A 20 15.13 -31.12 -16.25
CA LYS A 20 14.40 -30.47 -15.16
C LYS A 20 14.88 -31.01 -13.80
N ILE A 21 15.19 -30.11 -12.89
CA ILE A 21 15.55 -30.40 -11.49
C ILE A 21 14.44 -29.79 -10.61
N GLU A 22 13.97 -30.59 -9.66
CA GLU A 22 12.92 -30.24 -8.70
C GLU A 22 13.51 -30.37 -7.30
N VAL A 23 13.35 -29.32 -6.50
CA VAL A 23 13.94 -29.22 -5.15
C VAL A 23 12.86 -28.84 -4.17
N GLU A 24 12.65 -29.68 -3.16
CA GLU A 24 11.73 -29.41 -2.07
C GLU A 24 12.49 -28.86 -0.86
N PHE A 25 12.09 -27.67 -0.42
CA PHE A 25 12.60 -27.02 0.77
C PHE A 25 11.62 -27.21 1.93
N GLY A 26 12.06 -27.97 2.93
CA GLY A 26 11.38 -28.12 4.23
C GLY A 26 11.63 -26.89 5.12
N GLY A 27 12.38 -27.04 6.22
CA GLY A 27 12.78 -25.95 7.11
C GLY A 27 14.15 -25.32 6.81
N GLU A 28 14.97 -25.97 5.98
CA GLU A 28 16.36 -25.58 5.73
C GLU A 28 16.47 -24.45 4.68
N PRO A 29 17.37 -23.47 4.87
CA PRO A 29 17.52 -22.32 3.96
C PRO A 29 18.32 -22.64 2.69
N LEU A 30 19.04 -23.76 2.67
CA LEU A 30 19.96 -24.15 1.61
C LEU A 30 19.78 -25.63 1.33
N SER A 31 19.80 -26.02 0.06
CA SER A 31 19.81 -27.40 -0.38
C SER A 31 20.84 -27.60 -1.48
N VAL A 32 21.57 -28.70 -1.42
CA VAL A 32 22.55 -29.07 -2.43
C VAL A 32 21.96 -30.20 -3.27
N VAL A 33 21.83 -29.95 -4.57
CA VAL A 33 21.17 -30.89 -5.49
C VAL A 33 22.10 -31.25 -6.62
N CYS A 34 22.24 -32.56 -6.86
CA CYS A 34 23.01 -33.09 -7.97
C CYS A 34 22.08 -33.46 -9.12
N CYS A 35 22.42 -33.02 -10.34
CA CYS A 35 21.68 -33.43 -11.52
C CYS A 35 21.85 -34.93 -11.78
N ALA A 36 20.76 -35.68 -11.91
CA ALA A 36 20.80 -37.13 -12.13
C ALA A 36 21.47 -37.55 -13.46
N GLN A 37 21.53 -36.65 -14.44
CA GLN A 37 22.04 -36.98 -15.78
C GLN A 37 23.51 -36.58 -15.97
N CYS A 38 23.88 -35.34 -15.63
CA CYS A 38 25.24 -34.82 -15.82
C CYS A 38 26.06 -34.73 -14.53
N HIS A 39 25.48 -35.13 -13.38
CA HIS A 39 26.13 -35.14 -12.06
C HIS A 39 26.68 -33.78 -11.61
N THR A 40 26.25 -32.69 -12.26
CA THR A 40 26.61 -31.32 -11.86
C THR A 40 25.87 -30.96 -10.58
N THR A 41 26.59 -30.41 -9.61
CA THR A 41 26.06 -30.01 -8.31
C THR A 41 25.64 -28.55 -8.33
N PHE A 42 24.47 -28.27 -7.76
CA PHE A 42 23.91 -26.92 -7.60
C PHE A 42 23.63 -26.66 -6.12
N THR A 43 23.98 -25.46 -5.66
CA THR A 43 23.53 -24.96 -4.36
C THR A 43 22.32 -24.08 -4.59
N VAL A 44 21.17 -24.50 -4.10
CA VAL A 44 19.90 -23.81 -4.28
C VAL A 44 19.51 -23.20 -2.94
N MET A 45 19.16 -21.92 -2.95
CA MET A 45 18.67 -21.23 -1.76
C MET A 45 17.15 -21.30 -1.72
N ARG A 46 16.60 -21.49 -0.51
CA ARG A 46 15.17 -21.34 -0.27
C ARG A 46 14.79 -19.89 -0.63
N PRO A 47 13.78 -19.67 -1.48
CA PRO A 47 13.27 -18.33 -1.72
C PRO A 47 12.76 -17.76 -0.39
N ALA A 48 13.45 -16.72 0.10
CA ALA A 48 12.94 -15.93 1.20
C ALA A 48 11.95 -14.93 0.61
N ILE A 49 10.65 -15.20 0.74
CA ILE A 49 9.73 -14.07 0.88
C ILE A 49 10.05 -13.54 2.27
N ALA A 50 10.92 -12.53 2.35
CA ALA A 50 11.29 -11.94 3.63
C ALA A 50 9.98 -11.53 4.32
N GLU A 51 9.78 -11.93 5.59
CA GLU A 51 8.59 -11.54 6.35
C GLU A 51 8.40 -10.01 6.34
N GLU A 52 9.50 -9.26 6.22
CA GLU A 52 9.55 -7.81 6.00
C GLU A 52 8.79 -7.37 4.73
N ILE A 53 8.94 -8.07 3.60
CA ILE A 53 8.19 -7.77 2.37
C ILE A 53 6.70 -8.00 2.60
N LEU A 54 6.30 -9.09 3.26
CA LEU A 54 4.88 -9.34 3.54
C LEU A 54 4.25 -8.26 4.42
N ILE A 55 4.96 -7.82 5.46
CA ILE A 55 4.51 -6.74 6.35
C ILE A 55 4.37 -5.42 5.59
N ASP A 56 5.33 -5.08 4.72
CA ASP A 56 5.28 -3.86 3.92
C ASP A 56 4.10 -3.86 2.93
N TRP A 57 3.80 -5.00 2.30
CA TRP A 57 2.65 -5.13 1.41
C TRP A 57 1.31 -5.08 2.16
N GLU A 58 1.21 -5.65 3.36
CA GLU A 58 0.02 -5.56 4.20
C GLU A 58 -0.24 -4.11 4.65
N ASN A 59 0.80 -3.38 5.05
CA ASN A 59 0.71 -1.98 5.44
C ASN A 59 0.33 -1.09 4.25
N GLU A 60 0.94 -1.30 3.09
CA GLU A 60 0.61 -0.56 1.86
C GLU A 60 -0.82 -0.83 1.41
N ALA A 61 -1.27 -2.10 1.45
CA ALA A 61 -2.65 -2.46 1.12
C ALA A 61 -3.66 -1.78 2.07
N LEU A 62 -3.35 -1.71 3.37
CA LEU A 62 -4.17 -1.01 4.35
C LEU A 62 -4.22 0.49 4.07
N TYR A 63 -3.08 1.11 3.76
CA TYR A 63 -3.00 2.53 3.43
C TYR A 63 -3.84 2.86 2.18
N GLN A 64 -3.72 2.06 1.11
CA GLN A 64 -4.51 2.24 -0.11
C GLN A 64 -6.02 2.06 0.14
N LYS A 65 -6.41 1.11 1.01
CA LYS A 65 -7.80 0.93 1.41
C LYS A 65 -8.36 2.17 2.13
N ILE A 66 -7.64 2.66 3.14
CA ILE A 66 -8.05 3.86 3.90
C ILE A 66 -8.18 5.07 2.94
N ARG A 67 -7.22 5.23 2.03
CA ARG A 67 -7.26 6.31 1.03
C ARG A 67 -8.45 6.19 0.07
N ALA A 68 -8.75 4.98 -0.39
CA ALA A 68 -9.90 4.73 -1.26
C ALA A 68 -11.22 5.00 -0.53
N GLU A 69 -11.36 4.57 0.72
CA GLU A 69 -12.53 4.83 1.56
C GLU A 69 -12.74 6.33 1.80
N LYS A 70 -11.66 7.08 2.11
CA LYS A 70 -11.68 8.54 2.25
C LYS A 70 -12.07 9.25 0.94
N THR A 71 -11.59 8.75 -0.19
CA THR A 71 -11.95 9.29 -1.52
C THR A 71 -13.43 9.05 -1.82
N LEU A 72 -13.93 7.85 -1.51
CA LEU A 72 -15.34 7.49 -1.71
C LEU A 72 -16.27 8.33 -0.83
N SER A 73 -15.92 8.53 0.44
CA SER A 73 -16.71 9.36 1.36
C SER A 73 -16.71 10.84 0.98
N SER A 74 -15.58 11.37 0.50
CA SER A 74 -15.49 12.73 -0.04
C SER A 74 -16.38 12.90 -1.28
N ASN A 75 -16.35 11.93 -2.20
CA ASN A 75 -17.18 11.96 -3.41
C ASN A 75 -18.67 11.90 -3.10
N SER A 76 -19.09 11.07 -2.14
CA SER A 76 -20.51 10.99 -1.74
C SER A 76 -20.97 12.26 -1.04
N SER A 77 -20.13 12.86 -0.20
CA SER A 77 -20.37 14.16 0.44
C SER A 77 -20.54 15.29 -0.58
N LEU A 78 -19.66 15.36 -1.58
CA LEU A 78 -19.75 16.34 -2.67
C LEU A 78 -21.03 16.14 -3.50
N LEU A 79 -21.39 14.89 -3.83
CA LEU A 79 -22.60 14.60 -4.58
C LEU A 79 -23.85 15.05 -3.82
N ALA A 80 -23.90 14.81 -2.51
CA ALA A 80 -25.00 15.27 -1.64
C ALA A 80 -25.12 16.80 -1.63
N LEU A 81 -24.00 17.52 -1.56
CA LEU A 81 -23.98 18.98 -1.69
C LEU A 81 -24.54 19.43 -3.04
N VAL A 82 -24.11 18.81 -4.14
CA VAL A 82 -24.58 19.18 -5.49
C VAL A 82 -26.09 19.02 -5.61
N ILE A 83 -26.64 17.90 -5.14
CA ILE A 83 -28.09 17.67 -5.13
C ILE A 83 -28.79 18.75 -4.31
N ARG A 84 -28.29 19.06 -3.11
CA ARG A 84 -28.87 20.06 -2.21
C ARG A 84 -28.89 21.46 -2.82
N VAL A 85 -27.80 21.84 -3.50
CA VAL A 85 -27.70 23.13 -4.21
C VAL A 85 -28.69 23.18 -5.37
N ILE A 86 -28.84 22.10 -6.14
CA ILE A 86 -29.84 22.03 -7.23
C ILE A 86 -31.26 22.20 -6.67
N GLU A 87 -31.60 21.54 -5.56
CA GLU A 87 -32.89 21.71 -4.88
C GLU A 87 -33.14 23.17 -4.49
N LEU A 88 -32.17 23.80 -3.82
CA LEU A 88 -32.29 25.20 -3.37
C LEU A 88 -32.42 26.18 -4.54
N LEU A 89 -31.72 25.94 -5.65
CA LEU A 89 -31.77 26.80 -6.83
C LEU A 89 -33.03 26.60 -7.69
N THR A 90 -33.67 25.44 -7.59
CA THR A 90 -34.87 25.10 -8.37
C THR A 90 -36.17 25.41 -7.63
N TRP A 91 -36.11 25.66 -6.32
CA TRP A 91 -37.25 26.15 -5.57
C TRP A 91 -37.68 27.56 -6.00
N ARG A 92 -38.98 27.82 -5.85
CA ARG A 92 -39.65 29.04 -6.33
C ARG A 92 -39.84 30.04 -5.20
N ASP A 93 -38.77 30.36 -4.51
CA ASP A 93 -38.74 31.12 -3.25
C ASP A 93 -38.22 32.56 -3.43
N LYS A 94 -38.60 33.21 -4.55
CA LYS A 94 -38.38 34.64 -4.82
C LYS A 94 -36.92 35.11 -4.63
N GLY A 95 -35.94 34.23 -4.87
CA GLY A 95 -34.51 34.54 -4.77
C GLY A 95 -33.85 34.12 -3.45
N ASN A 96 -34.60 33.62 -2.47
CA ASN A 96 -34.04 33.14 -1.20
C ASN A 96 -33.17 31.88 -1.38
N GLY A 97 -33.57 30.98 -2.28
CA GLY A 97 -32.84 29.75 -2.60
C GLY A 97 -31.43 29.96 -3.12
N GLN A 98 -31.14 31.10 -3.77
CA GLN A 98 -29.77 31.45 -4.18
C GLN A 98 -28.88 31.76 -2.98
N VAL A 99 -29.41 32.50 -2.00
CA VAL A 99 -28.67 32.85 -0.79
C VAL A 99 -28.41 31.62 0.06
N GLU A 100 -29.41 30.74 0.20
CA GLU A 100 -29.27 29.49 0.94
C GLU A 100 -28.32 28.50 0.24
N ALA A 101 -28.34 28.41 -1.09
CA ALA A 101 -27.38 27.60 -1.83
C ALA A 101 -25.93 28.06 -1.60
N ILE A 102 -25.69 29.37 -1.61
CA ILE A 102 -24.35 29.95 -1.35
C ILE A 102 -23.90 29.65 0.09
N LYS A 103 -24.82 29.72 1.07
CA LYS A 103 -24.51 29.37 2.46
C LYS A 103 -24.14 27.89 2.59
N GLU A 104 -24.92 27.00 1.98
CA GLU A 104 -24.68 25.56 2.03
C GLU A 104 -23.32 25.19 1.42
N MET A 105 -22.99 25.77 0.26
CA MET A 105 -21.68 25.58 -0.38
C MET A 105 -20.53 26.09 0.50
N ARG A 106 -20.70 27.26 1.15
CA ARG A 106 -19.68 27.80 2.06
C ARG A 106 -19.48 26.92 3.30
N SER A 107 -20.56 26.47 3.93
CA SER A 107 -20.47 25.59 5.10
C SER A 107 -19.75 24.30 4.74
N TRP A 108 -20.10 23.69 3.61
CA TRP A 108 -19.43 22.48 3.14
C TRP A 108 -17.94 22.70 2.85
N LEU A 109 -17.56 23.82 2.25
CA LEU A 109 -16.15 24.17 2.02
C LEU A 109 -15.37 24.31 3.32
N ILE A 110 -15.95 24.94 4.35
CA ILE A 110 -15.30 25.09 5.66
C ILE A 110 -15.12 23.74 6.36
N GLU A 111 -16.09 22.83 6.21
CA GLU A 111 -16.06 21.49 6.81
C GLU A 111 -15.13 20.52 6.06
N ASN A 112 -14.90 20.74 4.76
CA ASN A 112 -14.12 19.85 3.89
C ASN A 112 -12.79 20.44 3.41
N GLU A 113 -12.44 21.68 3.79
CA GLU A 113 -11.07 22.21 3.65
C GLU A 113 -10.14 21.43 4.57
N GLU A 114 -9.54 20.36 4.04
CA GLU A 114 -8.35 19.78 4.63
C GLU A 114 -7.25 20.83 4.61
N THR A 115 -6.62 21.06 5.78
CA THR A 115 -5.33 21.74 5.86
C THR A 115 -4.42 21.20 4.75
N PRO A 116 -3.68 22.09 4.05
CA PRO A 116 -2.96 21.68 2.86
C PRO A 116 -2.01 20.50 3.17
N PRO A 117 -1.80 19.58 2.21
CA PRO A 117 -1.08 18.31 2.37
C PRO A 117 0.40 18.44 2.78
N ILE A 118 0.84 19.65 3.10
CA ILE A 118 2.13 19.96 3.71
C ILE A 118 2.24 19.35 5.12
N ALA A 119 1.14 19.18 5.85
CA ALA A 119 1.17 18.57 7.18
C ALA A 119 1.65 17.10 7.16
N GLU A 120 1.31 16.33 6.12
CA GLU A 120 1.79 14.94 5.94
C GLU A 120 3.27 14.90 5.49
N LEU A 121 3.72 15.91 4.72
CA LEU A 121 5.13 16.09 4.36
C LEU A 121 6.02 16.53 5.54
N ILE A 122 5.46 17.24 6.53
CA ILE A 122 6.22 17.67 7.72
C ILE A 122 6.42 16.52 8.70
N GLN A 123 5.45 15.60 8.85
CA GLN A 123 5.59 14.45 9.76
C GLN A 123 6.60 13.40 9.28
N SER A 124 6.87 13.33 7.97
CA SER A 124 7.86 12.43 7.39
C SER A 124 9.32 12.93 7.56
N ASP A 125 9.55 14.24 7.68
CA ASP A 125 10.91 14.82 7.85
C ASP A 125 11.36 14.87 9.34
N VAL A 126 10.43 14.78 10.31
CA VAL A 126 10.78 14.79 11.75
C VAL A 126 11.48 13.49 12.18
N ASN A 127 11.26 12.38 11.48
CA ASN A 127 11.88 11.08 11.81
C ASN A 127 13.22 10.80 11.08
N GLN A 128 13.71 11.68 10.19
CA GLN A 128 14.95 11.42 9.42
C GLN A 128 16.13 12.33 9.74
N ARG A 129 16.01 13.35 10.60
CA ARG A 129 17.13 14.27 10.88
C ARG A 129 17.73 14.13 12.26
N SER A 130 18.50 13.06 12.46
CA SER A 130 19.76 13.19 13.18
C SER A 130 20.67 11.94 13.07
N PRO A 131 21.75 12.01 12.27
CA PRO A 131 23.06 11.63 12.75
C PRO A 131 23.76 12.91 13.22
N LYS A 132 24.02 13.00 14.53
CA LYS A 132 25.01 13.95 15.06
C LYS A 132 26.33 13.69 14.30
N ARG A 133 26.70 14.56 13.35
CA ARG A 133 28.09 14.67 12.91
C ARG A 133 28.85 15.29 14.07
N ASP A 134 29.62 14.46 14.76
CA ASP A 134 30.56 14.90 15.76
C ASP A 134 31.69 15.67 15.05
N TRP A 135 31.65 17.00 15.19
CA TRP A 135 32.73 17.90 14.77
C TRP A 135 33.34 18.52 16.02
N ASN A 136 34.07 17.72 16.81
CA ASN A 136 34.91 18.26 17.86
C ASN A 136 36.28 17.55 17.88
N ARG A 137 37.24 18.26 17.28
CA ARG A 137 38.53 18.70 17.84
C ARG A 137 39.31 17.76 18.76
#